data_AF-A0A9Q0G9M3-F1
#
_entry.id   AF-A0A9Q0G9M3-F1
#
_cell.length_a   1.000
_cell.length_b   1.000
_cell.length_c   1.000
_cell.angle_alpha   90.00
_cell.angle_beta   90.00
_cell.angle_gamma   90.00
#
_symmetry.space_group_name_H-M   'P 1'
#
loop_
_entity.id
_entity.type
_entity.pdbx_description
1 polymer ?
#
loop_
_entity_poly.entity_id
_entity_poly.type
_entity_poly.pdbx_seq_one_letter_code
_entity_poly.pdbx_strand_id
1 'polypeptide(L)'
;MAAKGSRRGNLMGKPVLAILLFLSFCMSVVSGYGRLVGQRTEVRNVQRDEEVQELGRFSVHEFNKQLQQHGNKGTGGDGGLEFSRVVAAEKQVVSGIKYYLRVEVTTKVGGETKMFDSVVVVKPWLQSKKLLNFQPSTELWVRK
;
A
#
# COMPACT_ATOMS: atom_id res chain seq x y z
N MET A 1 1.72 79.31 -23.41
CA MET A 1 0.77 78.22 -23.77
C MET A 1 1.49 76.89 -23.72
N ALA A 2 0.84 75.86 -23.16
CA ALA A 2 1.18 74.44 -23.14
C ALA A 2 2.30 73.94 -22.19
N ALA A 3 1.82 73.16 -21.22
CA ALA A 3 2.54 72.34 -20.26
C ALA A 3 3.16 71.08 -20.88
N LYS A 4 4.15 70.48 -20.19
CA LYS A 4 4.29 69.02 -20.18
C LYS A 4 4.95 68.54 -18.90
N GLY A 5 4.10 68.09 -17.95
CA GLY A 5 4.52 67.37 -16.78
C GLY A 5 5.00 65.96 -17.16
N SER A 6 6.18 65.57 -16.69
CA SER A 6 6.69 64.22 -16.81
C SER A 6 6.58 63.52 -15.45
N ARG A 7 5.52 62.71 -15.29
CA ARG A 7 5.33 61.83 -14.14
C ARG A 7 6.38 60.72 -14.19
N ARG A 8 7.38 60.79 -13.30
CA ARG A 8 8.21 59.62 -12.98
C ARG A 8 7.39 58.65 -12.15
N GLY A 9 6.83 57.64 -12.80
CA GLY A 9 6.18 56.51 -12.13
C GLY A 9 7.22 55.67 -11.39
N ASN A 10 7.01 55.47 -10.10
CA ASN A 10 7.87 54.69 -9.22
C ASN A 10 8.06 53.24 -9.71
N LEU A 11 9.31 52.89 -10.01
CA LEU A 11 9.78 51.57 -10.41
C LEU A 11 10.04 50.68 -9.17
N MET A 12 9.08 50.57 -8.24
CA MET A 12 9.25 49.77 -7.01
C MET A 12 8.33 48.55 -6.91
N GLY A 13 7.36 48.37 -7.83
CA GLY A 13 6.42 47.24 -7.80
C GLY A 13 6.83 46.01 -8.64
N LYS A 14 7.80 46.15 -9.54
CA LYS A 14 8.17 45.08 -10.49
C LYS A 14 9.03 43.95 -9.89
N PRO A 15 10.02 44.20 -9.00
CA PRO A 15 10.78 43.10 -8.41
C PRO A 15 9.99 42.36 -7.32
N VAL A 16 9.13 43.05 -6.57
CA VAL A 16 8.33 42.43 -5.50
C VAL A 16 7.27 41.47 -6.08
N LEU A 17 6.61 41.87 -7.17
CA LEU A 17 5.68 40.99 -7.87
C LEU A 17 6.39 39.79 -8.51
N ALA A 18 7.61 40.01 -9.04
CA ALA A 18 8.43 38.91 -9.57
C ALA A 18 8.87 37.93 -8.47
N ILE A 19 9.25 38.41 -7.27
CA ILE A 19 9.62 37.57 -6.13
C ILE A 19 8.41 36.79 -5.59
N LEU A 20 7.23 37.41 -5.51
CA LEU A 20 5.99 36.73 -5.09
C LEU A 20 5.54 35.65 -6.09
N LEU A 21 5.70 35.91 -7.39
CA LEU A 21 5.44 34.91 -8.44
C LEU A 21 6.47 33.77 -8.41
N PHE A 22 7.74 34.05 -8.10
CA PHE A 22 8.78 33.03 -7.94
C PHE A 22 8.54 32.15 -6.70
N LEU A 23 8.16 32.74 -5.57
CA LEU A 23 7.78 32.01 -4.36
C LEU A 23 6.52 31.14 -4.57
N SER A 24 5.53 31.64 -5.31
CA SER A 24 4.32 30.89 -5.69
C SER A 24 4.63 29.72 -6.64
N PHE A 25 5.59 29.91 -7.56
CA PHE A 25 6.07 28.85 -8.45
C PHE A 25 6.84 27.76 -7.69
N CYS A 26 7.59 28.11 -6.64
CA CYS A 26 8.27 27.13 -5.78
C CYS A 26 7.30 26.19 -5.03
N MET A 27 6.10 26.67 -4.65
CA MET A 27 5.11 25.84 -3.94
C MET A 27 4.33 24.91 -4.87
N SER A 28 4.27 25.21 -6.16
CA SER A 28 3.47 24.44 -7.13
C SER A 28 4.13 23.12 -7.56
N VAL A 29 5.39 22.87 -7.17
CA VAL A 29 6.15 21.65 -7.50
C VAL A 29 6.11 20.60 -6.38
N VAL A 30 5.28 20.77 -5.34
CA VAL A 30 5.07 19.78 -4.28
C VAL A 30 3.83 18.91 -4.57
N SER A 31 3.65 18.51 -5.82
CA SER A 31 2.68 17.48 -6.23
C SER A 31 3.44 16.34 -6.89
N GLY A 32 4.05 15.45 -6.10
CA GLY A 32 4.69 14.27 -6.67
C GLY A 32 5.74 13.53 -5.86
N TYR A 33 6.05 13.89 -4.61
CA TYR A 33 6.87 13.03 -3.76
C TYR A 33 6.03 11.89 -3.19
N GLY A 34 5.55 11.00 -4.06
CA GLY A 34 5.25 9.64 -3.64
C GLY A 34 6.51 9.11 -2.99
N ARG A 35 6.48 8.87 -1.67
CA ARG A 35 7.61 8.27 -0.93
C ARG A 35 8.14 7.12 -1.76
N LEU A 36 9.40 7.21 -2.17
CA LEU A 36 10.14 6.11 -2.77
C LEU A 36 10.17 4.99 -1.72
N VAL A 37 9.15 4.13 -1.77
CA VAL A 37 9.09 2.91 -0.98
C VAL A 37 10.17 1.99 -1.51
N GLY A 38 10.80 1.21 -0.63
CA GLY A 38 11.94 0.38 -1.01
C GLY A 38 11.62 -0.56 -2.16
N GLN A 39 12.64 -1.07 -2.85
CA GLN A 39 12.45 -2.12 -3.84
C GLN A 39 11.78 -3.34 -3.20
N ARG A 40 10.89 -4.02 -3.93
CA ARG A 40 10.37 -5.31 -3.50
C ARG A 40 11.44 -6.37 -3.66
N THR A 41 11.63 -7.19 -2.63
CA THR A 41 12.59 -8.29 -2.64
C THR A 41 11.87 -9.58 -2.35
N GLU A 42 12.09 -10.59 -3.19
CA GLU A 42 11.58 -11.94 -2.97
C GLU A 42 12.11 -12.52 -1.65
N VAL A 43 11.23 -13.17 -0.90
CA VAL A 43 11.62 -13.98 0.26
C VAL A 43 11.90 -15.40 -0.24
N ARG A 44 13.12 -15.87 -0.06
CA ARG A 44 13.51 -17.24 -0.46
C ARG A 44 13.07 -18.25 0.60
N ASN A 45 12.85 -19.50 0.18
CA ASN A 45 12.51 -20.61 1.07
C ASN A 45 11.25 -20.37 1.93
N VAL A 46 10.25 -19.72 1.35
CA VAL A 46 9.00 -19.30 2.02
C VAL A 46 8.35 -20.41 2.85
N GLN A 47 8.39 -21.66 2.37
CA GLN A 47 7.78 -22.80 3.08
C GLN A 47 8.44 -23.12 4.43
N ARG A 48 9.72 -22.75 4.62
CA ARG A 48 10.47 -22.97 5.87
C ARG A 48 10.59 -21.71 6.71
N ASP A 49 10.17 -20.56 6.19
CA ASP A 49 10.21 -19.29 6.91
C ASP A 49 9.00 -19.20 7.84
N GLU A 50 9.23 -19.49 9.13
CA GLU A 50 8.17 -19.52 10.13
C GLU A 50 7.46 -18.17 10.29
N GLU A 51 8.19 -17.06 10.20
CA GLU A 51 7.64 -15.71 10.29
C GLU A 51 6.67 -15.47 9.13
N VAL A 52 7.07 -15.82 7.91
CA VAL A 52 6.20 -15.66 6.74
C VAL A 52 4.98 -16.59 6.80
N GLN A 53 5.14 -17.84 7.24
CA GLN A 53 4.01 -18.73 7.45
C GLN A 53 3.05 -18.19 8.53
N GLU A 54 3.55 -17.56 9.59
CA GLU A 54 2.74 -16.91 10.62
C GLU A 54 1.97 -15.71 10.06
N LEU A 55 2.60 -14.88 9.22
CA LEU A 55 1.91 -13.79 8.55
C LEU A 55 0.80 -14.30 7.61
N GLY A 56 1.01 -15.44 6.97
CA GLY A 56 -0.03 -16.13 6.21
C GLY A 56 -1.22 -16.56 7.07
N ARG A 57 -0.96 -17.20 8.21
CA ARG A 57 -2.00 -17.58 9.20
C ARG A 57 -2.77 -16.37 9.72
N PHE A 58 -2.05 -15.31 10.08
CA PHE A 58 -2.61 -14.04 10.53
C PHE A 58 -3.56 -13.45 9.48
N SER A 59 -3.18 -13.50 8.20
CA SER A 59 -3.98 -12.96 7.10
C SER A 59 -5.33 -13.67 6.95
N VAL A 60 -5.32 -15.01 6.98
CA VAL A 60 -6.55 -15.81 6.90
C VAL A 60 -7.43 -15.60 8.14
N HIS A 61 -6.82 -15.53 9.32
CA HIS A 61 -7.54 -15.29 10.56
C HIS A 61 -8.25 -13.93 10.56
N GLU A 62 -7.53 -12.85 10.22
CA GLU A 62 -8.10 -11.50 10.18
C GLU A 62 -9.19 -11.37 9.11
N PHE A 63 -9.03 -11.99 7.94
CA PHE A 63 -10.07 -12.01 6.92
C PHE A 63 -11.34 -12.73 7.40
N ASN A 64 -11.21 -13.92 7.99
CA ASN A 64 -12.35 -14.66 8.54
C ASN A 64 -13.05 -13.86 9.66
N LYS A 65 -12.29 -13.18 10.52
CA LYS A 65 -12.84 -12.31 11.56
C LYS A 65 -13.62 -11.13 10.97
N GLN A 66 -13.10 -10.49 9.91
CA GLN A 66 -13.79 -9.42 9.20
C GLN A 66 -15.10 -9.91 8.55
N LEU A 67 -15.10 -11.11 7.95
CA LEU A 67 -16.32 -11.72 7.39
C LEU A 67 -17.41 -11.93 8.45
N GLN A 68 -17.03 -12.41 9.64
CA GLN A 68 -17.97 -12.61 10.75
C GLN A 68 -18.56 -11.27 11.24
N GLN A 69 -17.72 -10.24 11.34
CA GLN A 69 -18.13 -8.92 11.85
C GLN A 69 -19.03 -8.16 10.88
N HIS A 70 -18.77 -8.26 9.58
CA HIS A 70 -19.51 -7.53 8.55
C HIS A 70 -20.80 -8.23 8.09
N GLY A 71 -21.17 -9.39 8.67
CA GLY A 71 -22.40 -10.12 8.35
C GLY A 71 -22.52 -10.58 6.89
N ASN A 72 -21.49 -10.34 6.08
CA ASN A 72 -21.50 -10.54 4.65
C ASN A 72 -21.11 -11.99 4.36
N LYS A 73 -22.09 -12.90 4.50
CA LYS A 73 -22.04 -14.28 3.99
C LYS A 73 -21.90 -14.36 2.46
N GLY A 74 -21.90 -13.23 1.74
CA GLY A 74 -22.22 -13.18 0.31
C GLY A 74 -21.08 -13.32 -0.69
N THR A 75 -19.79 -13.37 -0.31
CA THR A 75 -18.70 -13.32 -1.32
C THR A 75 -17.57 -14.33 -1.16
N GLY A 76 -17.77 -15.44 -0.42
CA GLY A 76 -16.72 -16.47 -0.34
C GLY A 76 -17.04 -17.70 0.51
N GLY A 77 -18.25 -18.26 0.40
CA GLY A 77 -18.62 -19.55 0.98
C GLY A 77 -18.91 -19.52 2.48
N ASP A 78 -20.05 -20.06 2.87
CA ASP A 78 -20.61 -20.12 4.24
C ASP A 78 -19.72 -20.81 5.32
N GLY A 79 -18.45 -21.11 5.05
CA GLY A 79 -17.57 -21.88 5.96
C GLY A 79 -16.28 -21.20 6.41
N GLY A 80 -15.94 -20.01 5.90
CA GLY A 80 -14.61 -19.44 6.17
C GLY A 80 -13.47 -20.23 5.52
N LEU A 81 -12.27 -19.68 5.63
CA LEU A 81 -11.06 -20.21 4.98
C LEU A 81 -10.13 -20.87 6.00
N GLU A 82 -9.47 -21.95 5.60
CA GLU A 82 -8.41 -22.59 6.37
C GLU A 82 -7.06 -22.34 5.72
N PHE A 83 -6.09 -21.90 6.52
CA PHE A 83 -4.73 -21.67 6.05
C PHE A 83 -4.05 -23.02 5.75
N SER A 84 -3.51 -23.20 4.55
CA SER A 84 -2.64 -24.32 4.22
C SER A 84 -1.16 -23.92 4.35
N ARG A 85 -0.71 -22.98 3.52
CA ARG A 85 0.69 -22.52 3.50
C ARG A 85 0.84 -21.23 2.72
N VAL A 86 1.95 -20.53 2.93
CA VAL A 86 2.42 -19.49 2.01
C VAL A 86 3.28 -20.14 0.92
N VAL A 87 2.93 -19.92 -0.36
CA VAL A 87 3.64 -20.49 -1.51
C VAL A 87 4.62 -19.51 -2.15
N ALA A 88 4.43 -18.20 -1.93
CA ALA A 88 5.35 -17.17 -2.38
C ALA A 88 5.24 -15.93 -1.50
N ALA A 89 6.33 -15.19 -1.38
CA ALA A 89 6.35 -13.96 -0.61
C ALA A 89 7.37 -12.96 -1.16
N GLU A 90 7.00 -11.68 -1.13
CA GLU A 90 7.91 -10.56 -1.31
C GLU A 90 7.84 -9.65 -0.08
N LYS A 91 8.93 -8.96 0.23
CA LYS A 91 8.97 -7.94 1.28
C LYS A 91 9.41 -6.59 0.73
N GLN A 92 8.91 -5.53 1.35
CA GLN A 92 9.21 -4.16 0.98
C GLN A 92 9.34 -3.29 2.22
N VAL A 93 10.48 -2.61 2.36
CA VAL A 93 10.71 -1.66 3.46
C VAL A 93 10.00 -0.34 3.15
N VAL A 94 9.18 0.10 4.11
CA VAL A 94 8.38 1.33 4.05
C VAL A 94 8.42 2.03 5.41
N SER A 95 7.34 2.68 5.85
CA SER A 95 7.12 3.04 7.27
C SER A 95 6.79 1.81 8.15
N GLY A 96 7.51 0.70 7.94
CA GLY A 96 7.19 -0.66 8.37
C GLY A 96 7.81 -1.65 7.38
N ILE A 97 7.42 -2.90 7.47
CA ILE A 97 7.74 -3.93 6.47
C ILE A 97 6.42 -4.40 5.87
N LYS A 98 6.22 -4.20 4.57
CA LYS A 98 5.10 -4.80 3.84
C LYS A 98 5.52 -6.17 3.35
N TYR A 99 4.70 -7.17 3.64
CA TYR A 99 4.78 -8.51 3.09
C TYR A 99 3.65 -8.68 2.08
N TYR A 100 4.02 -9.08 0.88
CA TYR A 100 3.12 -9.49 -0.20
C TYR A 100 3.16 -10.99 -0.25
N LEU A 101 2.09 -11.64 0.16
CA LEU A 101 2.04 -13.09 0.33
C LEU A 101 1.08 -13.66 -0.69
N ARG A 102 1.46 -14.79 -1.30
CA ARG A 102 0.47 -15.73 -1.80
C ARG A 102 0.24 -16.82 -0.78
N VAL A 103 -1.01 -16.94 -0.38
CA VAL A 103 -1.48 -17.94 0.56
C VAL A 103 -2.35 -18.96 -0.17
N GLU A 104 -2.00 -20.22 -0.01
CA GLU A 104 -2.86 -21.35 -0.35
C GLU A 104 -3.81 -21.58 0.83
N VAL A 105 -5.10 -21.63 0.55
CA VAL A 105 -6.17 -21.84 1.53
C VAL A 105 -7.10 -22.95 1.08
N THR A 106 -7.75 -23.60 2.03
CA THR A 106 -8.79 -24.60 1.77
C THR A 106 -10.13 -24.05 2.23
N THR A 107 -11.17 -24.20 1.40
CA THR A 107 -12.53 -23.84 1.81
C THR A 107 -13.08 -24.90 2.77
N LYS A 108 -13.62 -24.47 3.92
CA LYS A 108 -14.25 -25.44 4.85
C LYS A 108 -15.45 -26.15 4.24
N VAL A 109 -16.14 -25.47 3.33
CA VAL A 109 -17.20 -26.07 2.51
C VAL A 109 -16.55 -26.65 1.26
N GLY A 110 -16.61 -27.97 1.10
CA GLY A 110 -16.17 -28.66 -0.12
C GLY A 110 -14.68 -29.00 -0.20
N GLY A 111 -13.83 -28.50 0.71
CA GLY A 111 -12.40 -28.86 0.75
C GLY A 111 -11.59 -28.37 -0.46
N GLU A 112 -12.11 -27.39 -1.21
CA GLU A 112 -11.47 -26.89 -2.42
C GLU A 112 -10.28 -26.02 -2.05
N THR A 113 -9.15 -26.23 -2.72
CA THR A 113 -7.95 -25.41 -2.52
C THR A 113 -7.99 -24.18 -3.44
N LYS A 114 -7.76 -23.00 -2.86
CA LYS A 114 -7.75 -21.71 -3.55
C LYS A 114 -6.50 -20.93 -3.21
N MET A 115 -6.11 -20.03 -4.09
CA MET A 115 -4.99 -19.12 -3.89
C MET A 115 -5.51 -17.73 -3.59
N PHE A 116 -4.93 -17.07 -2.61
CA PHE A 116 -5.23 -15.69 -2.24
C PHE A 116 -3.95 -14.88 -2.19
N ASP A 117 -4.04 -13.64 -2.69
CA ASP A 117 -2.99 -12.65 -2.51
C ASP A 117 -3.32 -11.79 -1.30
N SER A 118 -2.33 -11.65 -0.42
CA SER A 118 -2.45 -10.90 0.82
C SER A 118 -1.36 -9.86 0.96
N VAL A 119 -1.71 -8.73 1.57
CA VAL A 119 -0.74 -7.68 1.93
C VAL A 119 -0.83 -7.42 3.42
N VAL A 120 0.27 -7.66 4.13
CA VAL A 120 0.39 -7.41 5.57
C VAL A 120 1.45 -6.35 5.81
N VAL A 121 1.18 -5.40 6.69
CA VAL A 121 2.20 -4.46 7.17
C VAL A 121 2.56 -4.79 8.62
N VAL A 122 3.86 -4.92 8.87
CA VAL A 122 4.45 -5.17 10.18
C VAL A 122 5.24 -3.94 10.60
N LYS A 123 5.08 -3.51 11.85
CA LYS A 123 5.89 -2.47 12.50
C LYS A 123 6.46 -3.05 13.79
N PRO A 124 7.65 -3.66 13.75
CA PRO A 124 8.23 -4.36 14.90
C PRO A 124 8.40 -3.44 16.12
N TRP A 125 8.77 -2.18 15.91
CA TRP A 125 8.95 -1.18 16.97
C TRP A 125 7.64 -0.78 17.68
N LEU A 126 6.48 -1.11 17.11
CA LEU A 126 5.16 -0.90 17.74
C LEU A 126 4.46 -2.22 18.09
N GLN A 127 5.13 -3.36 17.88
CA GLN A 127 4.52 -4.69 18.03
C GLN A 127 3.19 -4.82 17.26
N SER A 128 3.11 -4.18 16.09
CA SER A 128 1.87 -4.04 15.32
C SER A 128 1.95 -4.80 14.01
N LYS A 129 0.92 -5.61 13.72
CA LYS A 129 0.67 -6.29 12.45
C LYS A 129 -0.72 -5.88 11.95
N LYS A 130 -0.87 -5.54 10.68
CA LYS A 130 -2.17 -5.17 10.09
C LYS A 130 -2.33 -5.77 8.70
N LEU A 131 -3.47 -6.44 8.48
CA LEU A 131 -3.92 -6.89 7.17
C LEU A 131 -4.42 -5.69 6.37
N LEU A 132 -3.83 -5.46 5.20
CA LEU A 132 -4.21 -4.35 4.30
C LEU A 132 -5.08 -4.84 3.13
N ASN A 133 -4.81 -6.05 2.63
CA ASN A 133 -5.57 -6.64 1.55
C ASN A 133 -5.60 -8.16 1.68
N PHE A 134 -6.70 -8.78 1.27
CA PHE A 134 -6.84 -10.22 1.15
C PHE A 134 -7.88 -10.51 0.05
N GLN A 135 -7.44 -11.03 -1.08
CA GLN A 135 -8.29 -11.22 -2.25
C GLN A 135 -7.92 -12.50 -3.01
N PRO A 136 -8.85 -13.11 -3.77
CA PRO A 136 -8.52 -14.23 -4.64
C PRO A 136 -7.35 -13.89 -5.55
N SER A 137 -6.39 -14.80 -5.65
CA SER A 137 -5.22 -14.58 -6.47
C SER A 137 -5.60 -14.67 -7.94
N THR A 138 -5.16 -13.67 -8.71
CA THR A 138 -5.26 -13.73 -10.18
C THR A 138 -3.94 -14.31 -10.68
N GLU A 139 -4.00 -15.39 -11.47
CA GLU A 139 -2.84 -16.15 -11.99
C GLU A 139 -1.74 -15.30 -12.69
N LEU A 140 -2.06 -14.05 -13.07
CA LEU A 140 -1.23 -13.19 -13.91
C LEU A 140 0.07 -12.65 -13.26
N TRP A 141 0.22 -12.70 -11.95
CA TRP A 141 1.40 -12.19 -11.24
C TRP A 141 2.69 -13.07 -11.41
N VAL A 142 2.62 -14.31 -11.95
CA VAL A 142 3.81 -15.21 -12.08
C VAL A 142 4.74 -14.78 -13.22
N ARG A 143 4.27 -14.00 -14.21
CA ARG A 143 5.06 -13.70 -15.41
C ARG A 143 5.63 -12.28 -15.38
N LYS A 144 6.79 -12.10 -14.76
CA LYS A 144 7.77 -11.06 -15.13
C LYS A 144 9.19 -11.58 -14.94
#